data_AF-A0A958TJZ1-F1
#
_entry.id   AF-A0A958TJZ1-F1
#
_cell.length_a   1.000
_cell.length_b   1.000
_cell.length_c   1.000
_cell.angle_alpha   90.00
_cell.angle_beta   90.00
_cell.angle_gamma   90.00
#
_symmetry.space_group_name_H-M   'P 1'
#
loop_
_entity.id
_entity.type
_entity.pdbx_description
1 polymer ?
#
loop_
_entity_poly.entity_id
_entity_poly.type
_entity_poly.pdbx_seq_one_letter_code
_entity_poly.pdbx_strand_id
1 'polypeptide(L)' 'MSIHKLLGQRCLINEKGTYHTFNVLEVKIIEISPSGNWVKLLNMYGKKYWKTISDISVIEVLKDLKSGKPKD' A
#
# COMPACT_ATOMS: atom_id res chain seq x y z
N MET A 1 7.74 -9.26 -5.58
CA MET A 1 6.72 -9.83 -4.66
C MET A 1 5.38 -9.83 -5.39
N SER A 2 4.54 -10.87 -5.28
CA SER A 2 3.24 -10.87 -5.98
C SER A 2 2.24 -10.00 -5.22
N ILE A 3 1.67 -9.01 -5.91
CA ILE A 3 0.68 -8.06 -5.37
C ILE A 3 -0.54 -8.75 -4.74
N HIS A 4 -0.93 -9.92 -5.26
CA HIS A 4 -2.03 -10.73 -4.73
C HIS A 4 -1.78 -11.20 -3.30
N LYS A 5 -0.51 -11.43 -2.92
CA LYS A 5 -0.14 -11.83 -1.55
C LYS A 5 -0.20 -10.67 -0.56
N LEU A 6 -0.28 -9.44 -1.06
CA LEU A 6 -0.30 -8.22 -0.27
C LEU A 6 -1.73 -7.74 0.03
N LEU A 7 -2.75 -8.43 -0.49
CA LEU A 7 -4.14 -8.11 -0.19
C LEU A 7 -4.38 -8.19 1.32
N GLY A 8 -4.91 -7.10 1.87
CA GLY A 8 -5.16 -6.94 3.30
C GLY A 8 -3.92 -6.55 4.12
N GLN A 9 -2.74 -6.39 3.52
CA GLN A 9 -1.51 -6.01 4.23
C GLN A 9 -1.24 -4.51 4.15
N ARG A 10 -0.65 -3.96 5.23
CA ARG A 10 -0.09 -2.61 5.24
C ARG A 10 1.31 -2.66 4.62
N CYS A 11 1.59 -1.72 3.74
CA CYS A 11 2.85 -1.64 3.00
C CYS A 11 3.32 -0.19 2.93
N LEU A 12 4.64 0.00 2.96
CA LEU A 12 5.27 1.18 2.40
C LEU A 12 5.41 0.97 0.89
N ILE A 13 4.84 1.89 0.12
CA ILE A 13 4.97 1.89 -1.33
C ILE A 13 5.70 3.16 -1.77
N ASN A 14 6.42 3.05 -2.88
CA ASN A 14 6.77 4.18 -3.69
C ASN A 14 5.68 4.36 -4.76
N GLU A 15 4.99 5.49 -4.75
CA GLU A 15 4.00 5.86 -5.76
C GLU A 15 4.60 6.86 -6.75
N LYS A 16 4.50 6.54 -8.04
CA LYS A 16 4.92 7.43 -9.13
C LYS A 16 3.95 8.61 -9.27
N GLY A 17 4.49 9.82 -9.09
CA GLY A 17 3.79 11.07 -9.31
C GLY A 17 3.86 11.56 -10.76
N THR A 18 3.19 12.69 -11.02
CA THR A 18 3.03 13.28 -12.36
C THR A 18 4.32 13.88 -12.94
N TYR A 19 5.34 14.16 -12.11
CA TYR A 19 6.56 14.88 -12.52
C TYR A 19 7.84 14.24 -12.00
N HIS A 20 8.01 12.92 -12.21
CA HIS A 20 9.16 12.14 -11.69
C HIS A 20 9.34 12.21 -10.17
N THR A 21 8.34 12.71 -9.45
CA THR A 21 8.29 12.69 -8.01
C THR A 21 7.90 11.29 -7.55
N PHE A 22 8.63 10.79 -6.57
CA PHE A 22 8.39 9.51 -5.94
C PHE A 22 7.92 9.79 -4.52
N ASN A 23 6.67 9.45 -4.23
CA ASN A 23 6.11 9.64 -2.91
C ASN A 23 6.14 8.31 -2.17
N VAL A 24 6.87 8.26 -1.07
CA VAL A 24 6.83 7.12 -0.16
C VAL A 24 5.60 7.27 0.73
N LEU A 25 4.67 6.33 0.61
CA LEU A 25 3.39 6.37 1.30
C LEU A 25 3.14 5.05 2.03
N GLU A 26 2.59 5.15 3.23
CA GLU A 26 2.00 4.01 3.89
C GLU A 26 0.55 3.80 3.39
N VAL A 27 0.27 2.60 2.90
CA VAL A 27 -1.05 2.21 2.41
C VAL A 27 -1.39 0.77 2.80
N LYS A 28 -2.68 0.46 2.85
CA LYS A 28 -3.20 -0.90 2.87
C LYS A 28 -3.77 -1.25 1.51
N ILE A 29 -3.36 -2.38 0.94
CA ILE A 29 -3.97 -2.91 -0.29
C ILE A 29 -5.27 -3.59 0.11
N ILE A 30 -6.42 -3.06 -0.34
CA ILE A 30 -7.73 -3.54 0.10
C ILE A 30 -8.49 -4.28 -1.01
N GLU A 31 -8.11 -4.08 -2.27
CA GLU A 31 -8.78 -4.67 -3.42
C GLU A 31 -7.82 -4.74 -4.62
N ILE A 32 -8.01 -5.73 -5.49
CA ILE A 32 -7.32 -5.87 -6.77
C ILE A 32 -8.41 -6.03 -7.84
N SER A 33 -8.28 -5.31 -8.96
CA SER A 33 -9.28 -5.38 -10.03
C SER A 33 -9.33 -6.79 -10.64
N PRO A 34 -10.46 -7.22 -11.25
CA PRO A 34 -10.54 -8.52 -11.92
C PRO A 34 -9.51 -8.71 -13.03
N SER A 35 -9.12 -7.62 -13.70
CA SER A 35 -8.04 -7.61 -14.70
C SER A 35 -6.64 -7.77 -14.11
N GLY A 36 -6.48 -7.63 -12.79
CA GLY A 36 -5.19 -7.69 -12.11
C GLY A 36 -4.27 -6.50 -12.38
N ASN A 37 -4.73 -5.44 -13.06
CA ASN A 37 -3.89 -4.29 -13.43
C ASN A 37 -3.99 -3.11 -12.46
N TRP A 38 -5.03 -3.10 -11.62
CA TRP A 38 -5.30 -2.01 -10.70
C TRP A 38 -5.40 -2.53 -9.27
N VAL A 39 -4.94 -1.71 -8.34
CA VAL A 39 -5.09 -1.97 -6.91
C VAL A 39 -5.76 -0.79 -6.24
N LYS A 40 -6.60 -1.11 -5.28
CA LYS A 40 -7.25 -0.11 -4.42
C LYS A 40 -6.46 -0.02 -3.14
N LEU A 41 -6.02 1.20 -2.86
CA LEU A 41 -5.20 1.55 -1.72
C LEU A 41 -6.05 2.32 -0.71
N LEU A 42 -5.79 2.09 0.56
CA LEU A 42 -6.31 2.85 1.69
C LEU A 42 -5.12 3.51 2.38
N ASN A 43 -5.05 4.84 2.41
CA ASN A 43 -3.98 5.54 3.12
C ASN A 43 -4.26 5.68 4.62
N MET A 44 -3.28 6.18 5.36
CA MET A 44 -3.37 6.42 6.81
C MET A 44 -4.49 7.39 7.23
N TYR A 45 -5.00 8.22 6.31
CA TYR A 45 -6.08 9.16 6.58
C TYR A 45 -7.47 8.60 6.26
N GLY A 46 -7.57 7.31 5.89
CA GLY A 46 -8.85 6.68 5.54
C GLY A 46 -9.31 6.90 4.09
N LYS A 47 -8.53 7.60 3.26
CA LYS A 47 -8.85 7.83 1.85
C LYS A 47 -8.58 6.57 1.03
N LYS A 48 -9.58 6.19 0.23
CA LYS A 48 -9.50 5.07 -0.73
C LYS A 48 -9.29 5.61 -2.14
N TYR A 49 -8.40 5.01 -2.90
CA TYR A 49 -8.15 5.38 -4.30
C TYR A 49 -7.56 4.22 -5.08
N TRP A 50 -7.75 4.26 -6.41
CA TRP A 50 -7.21 3.25 -7.32
C TRP A 50 -5.90 3.72 -7.93
N LYS A 51 -4.97 2.78 -8.10
CA LYS A 51 -3.73 2.98 -8.86
C LYS A 51 -3.41 1.79 -9.74
N THR A 52 -2.72 2.06 -10.83
CA THR A 52 -2.15 0.99 -11.65
C THR A 52 -1.01 0.34 -10.90
N ILE A 53 -0.83 -0.96 -11.08
CA ILE A 53 0.28 -1.68 -10.44
C ILE A 53 1.63 -1.17 -10.94
N SER A 54 1.71 -0.71 -12.19
CA SER A 54 2.91 -0.11 -12.77
C SER A 54 3.31 1.22 -12.12
N ASP A 55 2.37 1.93 -11.50
CA ASP A 55 2.65 3.20 -10.82
C ASP A 55 3.13 3.02 -9.37
N ILE A 56 3.13 1.78 -8.86
CA ILE A 56 3.50 1.50 -7.48
C ILE A 56 4.64 0.49 -7.40
N SER A 57 5.52 0.68 -6.43
CA SER A 57 6.56 -0.28 -6.08
C SER A 57 6.53 -0.51 -4.58
N VAL A 58 6.38 -1.75 -4.16
CA VAL A 58 6.32 -2.11 -2.74
C VAL A 58 7.74 -2.10 -2.19
N ILE A 59 7.98 -1.26 -1.18
CA ILE A 59 9.26 -1.13 -0.49
C ILE A 59 9.33 -2.17 0.62
N GLU A 60 8.31 -2.17 1.49
CA GLU A 60 8.26 -3.02 2.67
C GLU A 60 6.81 -3.36 3.04
N VAL A 61 6.58 -4.57 3.55
CA VAL A 61 5.33 -4.93 4.22
C VAL A 61 5.45 -4.60 5.70
N LEU A 62 4.59 -3.71 6.19
CA LEU A 62 4.58 -3.30 7.57
C LEU A 62 3.85 -4.34 8.43
N LYS A 63 4.43 -4.65 9.58
CA LYS A 63 3.78 -5.49 10.58
C LYS A 63 2.65 -4.71 11.24
N ASP A 64 1.56 -5.40 11.56
CA ASP A 64 0.53 -4.80 12.40
C ASP A 64 1.14 -4.40 13.74
N LEU A 65 0.91 -3.14 14.12
CA LEU A 65 1.25 -2.63 15.43
C LEU A 65 0.34 -3.35 16.42
N LYS A 66 0.86 -4.39 17.06
CA LYS A 66 0.19 -4.96 18.23
C LYS A 66 0.14 -3.85 19.28
N SER A 67 -1.04 -3.65 19.87
CA SER A 67 -1.20 -2.75 21.00
C SER A 67 -0.38 -3.32 22.17
N GLY A 68 0.89 -2.93 22.23
CA GLY A 68 1.78 -3.27 23.33
C GLY A 68 1.48 -2.29 24.43
N LYS A 69 1.08 -2.79 25.61
CA LYS A 69 1.28 -2.00 26.83
C LYS A 69 2.77 -1.62 26.87
N PRO A 70 3.12 -0.37 27.21
CA PRO A 70 4.51 -0.02 27.45
C PRO A 70 5.07 -1.05 28.45
N LYS A 71 6.24 -1.62 28.15
CA LYS A 71 6.96 -2.39 29.14
C LYS A 71 7.56 -1.35 30.10
N ASP A 72 7.04 -1.34 31.33
CA ASP A 72 7.69 -0.68 32.47
C ASP A 72 9.11 -1.23 32.70
#